data_AF-A0A971I3I8-F1
#
_entry.id   AF-A0A971I3I8-F1
#
_cell.length_a   1.000
_cell.length_b   1.000
_cell.length_c   1.000
_cell.angle_alpha   90.00
_cell.angle_beta   90.00
_cell.angle_gamma   90.00
#
_symmetry.space_group_name_H-M   'P 1'
#
loop_
_entity.id
_entity.type
_entity.pdbx_description
1 polymer ?
#
loop_
_entity_poly.entity_id
_entity_poly.type
_entity_poly.pdbx_seq_one_letter_code
_entity_poly.pdbx_strand_id
1 'polypeptide(L)'
;MVLAPVGYKYTVIPKDNDKYLAVMIISEHDNYSDALKAALDAMRKEADEIMNREIETLRKHGIKVASVKEAIKDMTPEQRKRFLEERKSKLINPLLDLNIEMLKQERKKLGIKREE
;
A
#
# COMPACT_ATOMS: atom_id res chain seq x y z
N MET A 1 -2.10 30.21 12.24
CA MET A 1 -3.07 29.13 11.99
C MET A 1 -3.01 28.21 13.20
N VAL A 2 -4.01 28.28 14.08
CA VAL A 2 -4.04 27.52 15.33
C VAL A 2 -4.68 26.17 15.01
N LEU A 3 -3.90 25.10 15.10
CA LEU A 3 -4.41 23.73 14.96
C LEU A 3 -5.22 23.42 16.22
N ALA A 4 -6.56 23.38 16.08
CA ALA A 4 -7.43 22.91 17.14
C ALA A 4 -7.23 21.39 17.31
N PRO A 5 -7.06 20.89 18.53
CA PRO A 5 -6.81 19.48 18.76
C PRO A 5 -8.05 18.63 18.49
N VAL A 6 -7.99 17.79 17.47
CA VAL A 6 -9.01 16.80 17.13
C VAL A 6 -8.73 15.54 17.97
N GLY A 7 -9.53 15.33 19.01
CA GLY A 7 -9.72 14.07 19.75
C GLY A 7 -8.51 13.17 20.00
N TYR A 8 -7.69 13.46 21.01
CA TYR A 8 -6.61 12.55 21.43
C TYR A 8 -7.14 11.43 22.33
N LYS A 9 -7.11 10.18 21.87
CA LYS A 9 -7.27 9.00 22.75
C LYS A 9 -5.95 8.74 23.48
N TYR A 10 -5.97 8.85 24.79
CA TYR A 10 -4.88 8.42 25.66
C TYR A 10 -5.08 6.94 26.02
N THR A 11 -4.01 6.16 26.02
CA THR A 11 -4.00 4.83 26.65
C THR A 11 -2.97 4.81 27.77
N VAL A 12 -3.33 4.19 28.89
CA VAL A 12 -2.46 4.05 30.06
C VAL A 12 -1.99 2.61 30.10
N ILE A 13 -0.68 2.40 29.92
CA ILE A 13 -0.07 1.08 29.98
C ILE A 13 0.53 0.91 31.38
N PRO A 14 0.05 -0.08 32.18
CA PRO A 14 0.68 -0.39 33.46
C PRO A 14 2.07 -0.97 33.21
N LYS A 15 3.08 -0.49 33.95
CA LYS A 15 4.39 -1.14 34.07
C LYS A 15 4.52 -1.75 35.46
N ASP A 16 5.33 -2.81 35.57
CA ASP A 16 5.69 -3.37 36.86
C ASP A 16 6.35 -2.30 37.76
N ASN A 17 6.02 -2.33 39.06
CA ASN A 17 6.35 -1.36 40.12
C ASN A 17 5.47 -0.10 40.21
N ASP A 18 4.14 -0.22 40.10
CA ASP A 18 3.18 0.88 40.32
C ASP A 18 3.41 2.13 39.47
N LYS A 19 4.09 1.97 38.32
CA LYS A 19 4.40 3.05 37.38
C LYS A 19 3.48 2.94 36.17
N TYR A 20 2.83 4.04 35.82
CA TYR A 20 1.99 4.13 34.63
C TYR A 20 2.70 4.91 33.54
N LEU A 21 2.68 4.39 32.30
CA LEU A 21 3.11 5.12 31.12
C LEU A 21 1.87 5.59 30.36
N ALA A 22 1.64 6.90 30.34
CA ALA A 22 0.66 7.50 29.45
C ALA A 22 1.29 7.64 28.06
N VAL A 23 0.72 6.97 27.06
CA VAL A 23 1.16 7.09 25.67
C VAL A 23 0.12 7.88 24.89
N MET A 24 0.57 8.95 24.26
CA MET A 24 -0.24 9.75 23.35
C MET A 24 -0.17 9.14 21.95
N ILE A 25 -1.29 8.61 21.45
CA ILE A 25 -1.36 8.14 20.07
C ILE A 25 -1.59 9.38 19.20
N ILE A 26 -0.53 9.85 18.56
CA ILE A 26 -0.59 10.96 17.59
C ILE A 26 -1.02 10.38 16.25
N SER A 27 -2.32 10.19 16.09
CA SER A 27 -2.93 9.82 14.81
C SER A 27 -4.06 10.81 14.56
N GLU A 28 -4.06 11.46 13.39
CA GLU A 28 -5.18 12.30 12.93
C GLU A 28 -6.46 11.48 12.65
N HIS A 29 -6.36 10.16 12.74
CA HIS A 29 -7.44 9.22 12.47
C HIS A 29 -8.00 8.62 13.76
N ASP A 30 -9.32 8.59 13.87
CA ASP A 30 -10.09 8.23 15.07
C ASP A 30 -9.92 6.76 15.51
N ASN A 31 -9.45 5.90 14.60
CA ASN A 31 -9.18 4.48 14.80
C ASN A 31 -8.26 3.90 13.72
N TYR A 32 -7.83 2.64 13.94
CA TYR A 32 -6.96 1.90 13.02
C TYR A 32 -7.52 1.75 11.60
N SER A 33 -8.84 1.54 11.46
CA SER A 33 -9.48 1.38 10.16
C SER A 33 -9.37 2.65 9.33
N ASP A 34 -9.57 3.80 9.96
CA ASP A 34 -9.46 5.10 9.29
C ASP A 34 -8.02 5.42 8.91
N ALA A 35 -7.06 5.12 9.79
CA ALA A 35 -5.63 5.26 9.47
C ALA A 35 -5.20 4.36 8.31
N LEU A 36 -5.62 3.09 8.32
CA LEU A 36 -5.32 2.15 7.26
C LEU A 36 -5.94 2.59 5.93
N LYS A 37 -7.19 3.07 5.95
CA LYS A 37 -7.87 3.56 4.76
C LYS A 37 -7.17 4.79 4.19
N ALA A 38 -6.81 5.75 5.03
CA ALA A 38 -6.08 6.95 4.61
C ALA A 38 -4.71 6.60 4.00
N ALA A 39 -3.98 5.67 4.61
CA ALA A 39 -2.72 5.18 4.06
C ALA A 39 -2.91 4.50 2.69
N LEU A 40 -3.92 3.63 2.54
CA LEU A 40 -4.23 2.98 1.28
C LEU A 40 -4.63 3.98 0.18
N ASP A 41 -5.41 5.01 0.53
CA ASP A 41 -5.82 6.04 -0.41
C ASP A 41 -4.62 6.93 -0.84
N ALA A 42 -3.72 7.25 0.09
CA ALA A 42 -2.47 7.96 -0.22
C ALA A 42 -1.59 7.14 -1.18
N MET A 43 -1.38 5.84 -0.88
CA MET A 43 -0.62 4.93 -1.75
C MET A 43 -1.22 4.83 -3.16
N ARG A 44 -2.56 4.76 -3.27
CA ARG A 44 -3.25 4.73 -4.58
C ARG A 44 -3.01 6.02 -5.36
N LYS A 45 -3.13 7.17 -4.70
CA LYS A 45 -2.92 8.47 -5.33
C LYS A 45 -1.49 8.62 -5.83
N GLU A 46 -0.51 8.28 -5.01
CA GLU A 46 0.90 8.30 -5.38
C GLU A 46 1.17 7.36 -6.58
N ALA A 47 0.62 6.14 -6.57
CA ALA A 47 0.76 5.21 -7.67
C ALA A 47 0.17 5.75 -8.99
N ASP A 48 -1.02 6.37 -8.93
CA ASP A 48 -1.63 7.01 -10.11
C ASP A 48 -0.77 8.19 -10.62
N GLU A 49 -0.20 9.00 -9.72
CA GLU A 49 0.70 10.11 -10.09
C GLU A 49 1.99 9.61 -10.75
N ILE A 50 2.62 8.56 -10.20
CA ILE A 50 3.82 7.93 -10.77
C ILE A 50 3.51 7.40 -12.17
N MET A 51 2.43 6.62 -12.31
CA MET A 51 2.02 6.05 -13.59
C MET A 51 1.78 7.14 -14.64
N ASN A 52 1.11 8.24 -14.29
CA ASN A 52 0.87 9.33 -15.22
C ASN A 52 2.17 10.00 -15.67
N ARG A 53 3.12 10.25 -14.75
CA ARG A 53 4.44 10.81 -15.10
C ARG A 53 5.23 9.89 -16.02
N GLU A 54 5.19 8.58 -15.78
CA GLU A 54 5.85 7.60 -16.65
C GLU A 54 5.23 7.56 -18.05
N ILE A 55 3.89 7.54 -18.15
CA ILE A 55 3.18 7.58 -19.42
C ILE A 55 3.54 8.86 -20.21
N GLU A 56 3.54 10.02 -19.56
CA GLU A 56 3.95 11.27 -20.19
C GLU A 56 5.41 11.21 -20.69
N THR A 57 6.30 10.65 -19.87
CA THR A 57 7.71 10.50 -20.23
C THR A 57 7.86 9.61 -21.47
N LEU A 58 7.19 8.47 -21.51
CA LEU A 58 7.24 7.55 -22.65
C LEU A 58 6.62 8.18 -23.91
N ARG A 59 5.52 8.92 -23.76
CA ARG A 59 4.90 9.69 -24.86
C ARG A 59 5.83 10.75 -25.42
N LYS A 60 6.59 11.47 -24.57
CA LYS A 60 7.62 12.43 -25.02
C LYS A 60 8.72 11.76 -25.85
N HIS A 61 9.01 10.48 -25.61
CA HIS A 61 9.93 9.68 -26.41
C HIS A 61 9.26 9.05 -27.65
N GLY A 62 8.04 9.45 -28.00
CA GLY A 62 7.31 8.94 -29.16
C GLY A 62 6.71 7.54 -28.97
N ILE A 63 6.77 6.98 -27.76
CA ILE A 63 6.22 5.65 -27.47
C ILE A 63 4.72 5.80 -27.21
N LYS A 64 3.90 5.09 -28.00
CA LYS A 64 2.46 4.98 -27.74
C LYS A 64 2.24 4.07 -26.53
N VAL A 65 1.84 4.67 -25.42
CA VAL A 65 1.50 3.96 -24.18
C VAL A 65 0.05 4.22 -23.82
N ALA A 66 -0.65 3.14 -23.49
CA ALA A 66 -2.00 3.14 -22.94
C ALA A 66 -1.96 2.53 -21.53
N SER A 67 -2.72 3.11 -20.62
CA SER A 67 -2.93 2.54 -19.29
C SER A 67 -3.74 1.24 -19.38
N VAL A 68 -3.65 0.41 -18.35
CA VAL A 68 -4.50 -0.80 -18.26
C VAL A 68 -5.99 -0.45 -18.28
N LYS A 69 -6.38 0.68 -17.65
CA LYS A 69 -7.76 1.18 -17.66
C LYS A 69 -8.24 1.50 -19.08
N GLU A 70 -7.40 2.14 -19.88
CA GLU A 70 -7.69 2.41 -21.30
C GLU A 70 -7.71 1.13 -22.13
N ALA A 71 -6.74 0.23 -21.92
CA ALA A 71 -6.62 -1.02 -22.68
C ALA A 71 -7.83 -1.95 -22.51
N ILE A 72 -8.50 -1.92 -21.36
CA ILE A 72 -9.66 -2.78 -21.07
C ILE A 72 -11.01 -2.06 -21.24
N LYS A 73 -11.02 -0.78 -21.63
CA LYS A 73 -12.24 0.05 -21.67
C LYS A 73 -13.31 -0.53 -22.59
N ASP A 74 -12.88 -1.04 -23.75
CA ASP A 74 -13.77 -1.53 -24.81
C ASP A 74 -13.91 -3.06 -24.81
N MET A 75 -13.36 -3.74 -23.80
CA MET A 75 -13.45 -5.20 -23.67
C MET A 75 -14.82 -5.64 -23.14
N THR A 76 -15.33 -6.77 -23.62
CA THR A 76 -16.49 -7.42 -22.98
C THR A 76 -16.11 -7.94 -21.58
N PRO A 77 -17.08 -8.19 -20.68
CA PRO A 77 -16.80 -8.76 -19.36
C PRO A 77 -15.99 -10.06 -19.40
N GLU A 78 -16.26 -10.95 -20.36
CA GLU A 78 -15.55 -12.23 -20.53
C GLU A 78 -14.11 -12.02 -21.00
N GLN A 79 -13.90 -11.09 -21.94
CA GLN A 79 -12.55 -10.71 -22.39
C GLN A 79 -11.75 -10.08 -21.26
N ARG A 80 -12.37 -9.19 -20.49
CA ARG A 80 -11.76 -8.54 -19.34
C ARG A 80 -11.37 -9.56 -18.27
N LYS A 81 -12.24 -10.54 -17.98
CA LYS A 81 -11.94 -11.62 -17.04
C LYS A 81 -10.74 -12.44 -17.50
N ARG A 82 -10.72 -12.86 -18.77
CA ARG A 82 -9.58 -13.61 -19.35
C ARG A 82 -8.28 -12.80 -19.30
N PHE A 83 -8.33 -11.52 -19.66
CA PHE A 83 -7.18 -10.63 -19.60
C PHE A 83 -6.63 -10.49 -18.17
N LEU A 84 -7.51 -10.27 -17.18
CA LEU A 84 -7.09 -10.13 -15.79
C LEU A 84 -6.50 -11.43 -15.23
N GLU A 85 -7.09 -12.59 -15.54
CA GLU A 85 -6.54 -13.88 -15.12
C GLU A 85 -5.17 -14.16 -15.75
N GLU A 86 -5.01 -13.86 -17.05
CA GLU A 86 -3.71 -14.00 -17.72
C GLU A 86 -2.66 -13.10 -17.08
N ARG A 87 -2.99 -11.83 -16.82
CA ARG A 87 -2.07 -10.88 -16.16
C ARG A 87 -1.74 -11.32 -14.74
N LYS A 88 -2.72 -11.82 -13.99
CA LYS A 88 -2.53 -12.35 -12.65
C LYS A 88 -1.54 -13.52 -12.66
N SER A 89 -1.76 -14.48 -13.55
CA SER A 89 -0.93 -15.68 -13.66
C SER A 89 0.48 -15.38 -14.16
N LYS A 90 0.63 -14.56 -15.20
CA LYS A 90 1.92 -14.35 -15.88
C LYS A 90 2.79 -13.25 -15.28
N LEU A 91 2.20 -12.28 -14.58
CA LEU A 91 2.92 -11.11 -14.08
C LEU A 91 2.79 -10.94 -12.57
N ILE A 92 1.55 -10.92 -12.05
CA ILE A 92 1.33 -10.59 -10.64
C ILE A 92 1.88 -11.70 -9.73
N ASN A 93 1.49 -12.95 -9.95
CA ASN A 93 1.93 -14.06 -9.10
C ASN A 93 3.46 -14.21 -9.09
N PRO A 94 4.18 -14.21 -10.23
CA PRO A 94 5.64 -14.30 -10.22
C PRO A 94 6.32 -13.15 -9.46
N LEU A 95 5.80 -11.91 -9.57
CA LEU A 95 6.35 -10.77 -8.83
C LEU A 95 6.10 -10.91 -7.33
N LEU A 96 4.92 -11.39 -6.93
CA LEU A 96 4.63 -11.66 -5.53
C LEU A 96 5.52 -12.77 -4.96
N ASP A 97 5.71 -13.85 -5.71
CA ASP A 97 6.60 -14.96 -5.33
C ASP A 97 8.04 -14.48 -5.15
N LEU A 98 8.54 -13.66 -6.08
CA LEU A 98 9.86 -13.05 -5.98
C LEU A 98 9.97 -12.15 -4.74
N ASN A 99 8.97 -11.30 -4.48
CA ASN A 99 8.95 -10.44 -3.31
C ASN A 99 8.94 -11.25 -2.01
N ILE A 100 8.17 -12.35 -1.96
CA ILE A 100 8.14 -13.26 -0.81
C ILE A 100 9.52 -13.88 -0.58
N GLU A 101 10.20 -14.34 -1.63
CA GLU A 101 11.55 -14.89 -1.52
C GLU A 101 12.58 -13.85 -1.04
N MET A 102 12.53 -12.63 -1.58
CA MET A 102 13.38 -11.53 -1.12
C MET A 102 13.14 -11.21 0.36
N LEU A 103 11.89 -11.13 0.79
CA LEU A 103 11.55 -10.91 2.21
C LEU A 103 12.03 -12.06 3.10
N LYS A 104 11.96 -13.32 2.64
CA LYS A 104 12.53 -14.46 3.38
C LYS A 104 14.05 -14.33 3.51
N GLN A 105 14.74 -13.88 2.47
CA GLN A 105 16.19 -13.65 2.51
C GLN A 105 16.57 -12.52 3.48
N GLU A 106 15.88 -11.38 3.41
CA GLU A 106 16.09 -10.27 4.34
C GLU A 106 15.81 -10.69 5.79
N ARG A 107 14.73 -11.47 6.02
CA ARG A 107 14.45 -12.02 7.34
C ARG A 107 15.57 -12.92 7.86
N LYS A 108 16.16 -13.76 7.00
CA LYS A 108 17.32 -14.59 7.37
C LYS A 108 18.53 -13.73 7.75
N LYS A 109 18.80 -12.65 7.00
CA LYS A 109 19.87 -11.69 7.32
C LYS A 109 19.66 -11.01 8.67
N LEU A 110 18.41 -10.70 9.01
CA LEU A 110 18.04 -10.01 10.25
C LEU A 110 17.89 -10.94 11.46
N GLY A 111 18.01 -12.27 11.29
CA GLY A 111 17.94 -13.24 12.39
C GLY A 111 16.56 -13.37 13.06
N ILE A 112 15.50 -12.86 12.43
CA ILE A 112 14.16 -12.82 13.02
C ILE A 112 13.52 -14.22 12.93
N LYS A 113 13.23 -14.83 14.09
CA LYS A 113 12.47 -16.09 14.20
C LYS A 113 10.95 -15.80 14.13
N ARG A 114 10.16 -16.78 13.67
CA ARG A 114 8.70 -16.71 13.78
C ARG A 114 8.35 -16.83 15.27
N GLU A 115 7.58 -15.88 15.79
CA GLU A 115 6.75 -16.13 16.96
C GLU A 115 5.59 -17.02 16.46
N GLU A 116 5.47 -18.20 17.06
CA GLU A 116 4.37 -19.16 16.82
C GLU A 116 3.13 -18.75 17.62
#